data_AF-A0A8J4XNW2-F1
#
_entry.id   AF-A0A8J4XNW2-F1
#
_cell.length_a   1.000
_cell.length_b   1.000
_cell.length_c   1.000
_cell.angle_alpha   90.00
_cell.angle_beta   90.00
_cell.angle_gamma   90.00
#
_symmetry.space_group_name_H-M   'P 1'
#
loop_
_entity.id
_entity.type
_entity.pdbx_description
1 polymer ?
#
loop_
_entity_poly.entity_id
_entity_poly.type
_entity_poly.pdbx_seq_one_letter_code
_entity_poly.pdbx_strand_id
1 'polypeptide(L)'
;MRLRICRVQSSEQERLAKKSTSSNILFDQNMQTTTSQAAFLANGPNKERLIQMLSDIMHQSGILVKQVMADADALIVSIALSLADSGKPVVVVGTDTDILVMLVAQATTNMDVYMLCRKNPTTLYRVRDIQL
;
A
#
# COMPACT_ATOMS: atom_id res chain seq x y z
N MET A 1 21.01 8.88 22.11
CA MET A 1 19.63 8.39 21.88
C MET A 1 19.71 7.11 21.07
N ARG A 2 19.48 5.93 21.70
CA ARG A 2 19.59 4.61 21.06
C ARG A 2 18.28 4.28 20.35
N LEU A 3 18.26 4.37 19.03
CA LEU A 3 17.19 3.81 18.21
C LEU A 3 17.27 2.28 18.27
N ARG A 4 16.36 1.64 19.02
CA ARG A 4 16.08 0.21 18.84
C ARG A 4 15.31 0.08 17.53
N ILE A 5 16.02 -0.24 16.45
CA ILE A 5 15.39 -0.71 15.23
C ILE A 5 14.66 -2.02 15.59
N CYS A 6 13.35 -2.02 15.38
CA CYS A 6 12.45 -3.08 15.77
C CYS A 6 12.78 -4.36 14.99
N ARG A 7 13.43 -5.33 15.64
CA ARG A 7 13.68 -6.70 15.11
C ARG A 7 12.38 -7.51 14.87
N VAL A 8 11.22 -6.96 15.21
CA VAL A 8 9.96 -7.71 15.27
C VAL A 8 9.39 -7.99 13.88
N GLN A 9 9.50 -7.06 12.92
CA GLN A 9 8.94 -7.25 11.57
C GLN A 9 9.55 -8.44 10.83
N SER A 10 10.88 -8.60 10.87
CA SER A 10 11.55 -9.72 10.20
C SER A 10 11.25 -11.06 10.88
N SER A 11 11.23 -11.11 12.22
CA SER A 11 10.92 -12.35 12.95
C SER A 11 9.46 -12.81 12.83
N GLU A 12 8.50 -11.89 12.74
CA GLU A 12 7.09 -12.20 12.49
C GLU A 12 6.89 -12.73 11.07
N GLN A 13 7.51 -12.10 10.07
CA GLN A 13 7.50 -12.58 8.68
C GLN A 13 8.13 -13.97 8.56
N GLU A 14 9.28 -14.20 9.21
CA GLU A 14 9.92 -15.52 9.27
C GLU A 14 9.06 -16.57 10.01
N ARG A 15 8.37 -16.18 11.08
CA ARG A 15 7.44 -17.05 11.81
C ARG A 15 6.23 -17.44 10.96
N LEU A 16 5.70 -16.51 10.16
CA LEU A 16 4.62 -16.77 9.20
C LEU A 16 5.10 -17.63 8.03
N ALA A 17 6.33 -17.43 7.55
CA ALA A 17 6.95 -18.28 6.54
C ALA A 17 7.20 -19.71 7.04
N LYS A 18 7.37 -19.92 8.35
CA LYS A 18 7.45 -21.24 9.00
C LYS A 18 6.09 -21.93 9.19
N LYS A 19 4.98 -21.21 9.01
CA LYS A 19 3.63 -21.77 9.04
C LYS A 19 3.36 -22.44 7.70
N SER A 20 2.74 -23.63 7.68
CA SER A 20 2.44 -24.40 6.46
C SER A 20 2.01 -23.49 5.29
N THR A 21 2.91 -23.23 4.35
CA THR A 21 2.63 -22.44 3.16
C THR A 21 1.93 -23.31 2.13
N SER A 22 1.18 -22.72 1.20
CA SER A 22 0.65 -23.49 0.07
C SER A 22 1.79 -24.05 -0.79
N SER A 23 1.47 -25.03 -1.64
CA SER A 23 2.31 -25.38 -2.78
C SER A 23 2.50 -24.19 -3.72
N ASN A 24 3.47 -24.27 -4.61
CA ASN A 24 3.58 -23.33 -5.72
C ASN A 24 2.40 -23.55 -6.66
N ILE A 25 1.59 -22.52 -6.87
CA ILE A 25 0.38 -22.57 -7.69
C ILE A 25 0.65 -21.76 -8.96
N LEU A 26 0.33 -22.35 -10.10
CA LEU A 26 0.20 -21.63 -11.36
C LEU A 26 -1.28 -21.28 -11.51
N PHE A 27 -1.59 -19.99 -11.66
CA PHE A 27 -2.95 -19.48 -11.70
C PHE A 27 -3.08 -18.36 -12.73
N ASP A 28 -4.30 -18.13 -13.17
CA ASP A 28 -4.70 -16.98 -13.99
C ASP A 28 -5.74 -16.12 -13.24
N GLN A 29 -6.17 -15.03 -13.86
CA GLN A 29 -7.12 -14.07 -13.30
C GLN A 29 -8.53 -14.64 -13.04
N ASN A 30 -8.89 -15.76 -13.65
CA ASN A 30 -10.22 -16.38 -13.56
C ASN A 30 -10.24 -17.59 -12.61
N MET A 31 -9.07 -18.03 -12.13
CA MET A 31 -8.94 -19.21 -11.29
C MET A 31 -9.45 -18.96 -9.87
N GLN A 32 -10.31 -19.86 -9.37
CA GLN A 32 -10.69 -19.86 -7.95
C GLN A 32 -9.61 -20.51 -7.10
N THR A 33 -9.23 -19.86 -5.99
CA THR A 33 -8.24 -20.41 -5.06
C THR A 33 -8.80 -21.60 -4.29
N THR A 34 -8.07 -22.71 -4.28
CA THR A 34 -8.38 -23.90 -3.46
C THR A 34 -7.70 -23.88 -2.09
N THR A 35 -6.86 -22.87 -1.84
CA THR A 35 -6.15 -22.67 -0.57
C THR A 35 -6.61 -21.38 0.12
N SER A 36 -6.35 -21.27 1.42
CA SER A 36 -6.66 -20.05 2.15
C SER A 36 -5.76 -18.89 1.71
N GLN A 37 -6.29 -17.67 1.73
CA GLN A 37 -5.55 -16.46 1.37
C GLN A 37 -4.24 -16.34 2.17
N ALA A 38 -4.26 -16.65 3.47
CA ALA A 38 -3.06 -16.59 4.31
C ALA A 38 -1.98 -17.59 3.87
N ALA A 39 -2.36 -18.83 3.54
CA ALA A 39 -1.42 -19.85 3.08
C ALA A 39 -0.85 -19.54 1.69
N PHE A 40 -1.68 -18.98 0.80
CA PHE A 40 -1.28 -18.52 -0.52
C PHE A 40 -0.25 -17.39 -0.46
N LEU A 41 -0.56 -16.34 0.32
CA LEU A 41 0.28 -15.14 0.43
C LEU A 41 1.57 -15.37 1.23
N ALA A 42 1.61 -16.42 2.06
CA ALA A 42 2.84 -16.85 2.74
C ALA A 42 3.83 -17.54 1.79
N ASN A 43 3.36 -18.06 0.64
CA ASN A 43 4.25 -18.61 -0.40
C ASN A 43 4.80 -17.47 -1.28
N GLY A 44 6.13 -17.29 -1.23
CA GLY A 44 6.84 -16.21 -1.95
C GLY A 44 6.58 -16.20 -3.46
N PRO A 45 6.82 -17.30 -4.19
CA PRO A 45 6.53 -17.39 -5.62
C PRO A 45 5.08 -17.08 -5.99
N ASN A 46 4.10 -17.51 -5.19
CA ASN A 46 2.69 -17.21 -5.43
C ASN A 46 2.39 -15.72 -5.25
N LYS A 47 2.95 -15.12 -4.19
CA LYS A 47 2.82 -13.68 -3.92
C LYS A 47 3.44 -12.85 -5.05
N GLU A 48 4.62 -13.22 -5.53
CA GLU A 48 5.31 -12.53 -6.62
C GLU A 48 4.50 -12.58 -7.93
N ARG A 49 4.02 -13.76 -8.31
CA ARG A 49 3.14 -13.91 -9.48
C ARG A 49 1.85 -13.11 -9.35
N LEU A 50 1.27 -13.05 -8.15
CA LEU A 50 0.04 -12.29 -7.92
C LEU A 50 0.30 -10.79 -8.10
N ILE A 51 1.40 -10.27 -7.55
CA ILE A 51 1.80 -8.87 -7.70
C ILE A 51 2.04 -8.54 -9.18
N GLN A 52 2.72 -9.42 -9.92
CA GLN A 52 2.97 -9.22 -11.35
C GLN A 52 1.66 -9.20 -12.15
N MET A 53 0.78 -10.18 -11.93
CA MET A 53 -0.52 -10.26 -12.61
C MET A 53 -1.36 -9.01 -12.36
N LEU A 54 -1.45 -8.56 -11.10
CA LEU A 54 -2.17 -7.32 -10.76
C LEU A 54 -1.54 -6.09 -11.41
N SER A 55 -0.20 -6.02 -11.44
CA SER A 55 0.52 -4.93 -12.09
C SER A 55 0.23 -4.87 -13.59
N ASP A 56 0.20 -6.02 -14.26
CA ASP A 56 -0.10 -6.12 -15.69
C ASP A 56 -1.53 -5.70 -16.00
N ILE A 57 -2.51 -6.11 -15.18
CA ILE A 57 -3.91 -5.70 -15.33
C ILE A 57 -4.06 -4.18 -15.16
N MET A 58 -3.37 -3.59 -14.17
CA MET A 58 -3.39 -2.15 -13.94
C MET A 58 -2.75 -1.39 -15.11
N HIS A 59 -1.60 -1.84 -15.61
CA HIS A 59 -0.95 -1.24 -16.77
C HIS A 59 -1.83 -1.31 -18.02
N GLN A 60 -2.47 -2.46 -18.27
CA GLN A 60 -3.42 -2.62 -19.38
C GLN A 60 -4.63 -1.68 -19.26
N SER A 61 -5.00 -1.30 -18.04
CA SER A 61 -6.06 -0.31 -17.76
C SER A 61 -5.57 1.15 -17.82
N GLY A 62 -4.31 1.40 -18.23
CA GLY A 62 -3.72 2.74 -18.29
C GLY A 62 -3.31 3.30 -16.92
N ILE A 63 -3.25 2.46 -15.88
CA ILE A 63 -2.84 2.86 -14.54
C ILE A 63 -1.32 2.63 -14.41
N LEU A 64 -0.59 3.67 -14.02
CA LEU A 64 0.84 3.55 -13.72
C LEU A 64 1.03 2.79 -12.40
N VAL A 65 1.84 1.73 -12.43
CA VAL A 65 2.19 0.96 -11.22
C VAL A 65 3.64 1.24 -10.84
N LYS A 66 3.88 1.46 -9.53
CA LYS A 66 5.21 1.56 -8.95
C LYS A 66 5.34 0.54 -7.82
N GLN A 67 6.32 -0.35 -7.94
CA GLN A 67 6.63 -1.34 -6.90
C GLN A 67 7.87 -0.88 -6.10
N VAL A 68 7.88 -1.17 -4.81
CA VAL A 68 9.02 -0.90 -3.92
C VAL A 68 9.34 -2.14 -3.08
N MET A 69 10.61 -2.31 -2.75
CA MET A 69 11.07 -3.44 -1.92
C MET A 69 10.72 -3.28 -0.43
N ALA A 70 10.59 -2.03 0.01
CA ALA A 70 10.28 -1.67 1.39
C ALA A 70 8.85 -1.14 1.49
N ASP A 71 8.57 -0.40 2.56
CA ASP A 71 7.28 0.24 2.75
C ASP A 71 6.96 1.27 1.65
N ALA A 72 5.70 1.31 1.24
CA ALA A 72 5.23 2.15 0.15
C ALA A 72 4.72 3.53 0.62
N ASP A 73 4.46 3.71 1.92
CA ASP A 73 3.78 4.91 2.43
C ASP A 73 4.56 6.18 2.11
N ALA A 74 5.87 6.17 2.34
CA ALA A 74 6.74 7.30 2.01
C ALA A 74 6.71 7.65 0.51
N LEU A 75 6.69 6.64 -0.36
CA LEU A 75 6.63 6.87 -1.81
C LEU A 75 5.24 7.39 -2.23
N ILE A 76 4.16 6.85 -1.66
CA ILE A 76 2.79 7.30 -1.91
C ILE A 76 2.65 8.77 -1.54
N VAL A 77 3.11 9.16 -0.35
CA VAL A 77 3.06 10.54 0.14
C VAL A 77 3.89 11.45 -0.75
N SER A 78 5.12 11.07 -1.08
CA SER A 78 6.00 11.86 -1.94
C SER A 78 5.39 12.14 -3.32
N ILE A 79 4.80 11.11 -3.96
CA ILE A 79 4.13 11.26 -5.25
C ILE A 79 2.89 12.16 -5.12
N ALA A 80 2.08 11.96 -4.08
CA ALA A 80 0.87 12.74 -3.87
C ALA A 80 1.18 14.24 -3.74
N LEU A 81 2.19 14.59 -2.94
CA LEU A 81 2.60 15.98 -2.73
C LEU A 81 3.21 16.59 -3.99
N SER A 82 4.05 15.85 -4.72
CA SER A 82 4.62 16.32 -5.99
C SER A 82 3.54 16.58 -7.05
N LEU A 83 2.49 15.75 -7.10
CA LEU A 83 1.36 15.97 -7.99
C LEU A 83 0.51 17.17 -7.54
N ALA A 84 0.32 17.35 -6.23
CA ALA A 84 -0.45 18.48 -5.71
C ALA A 84 0.26 19.82 -5.91
N ASP A 85 1.60 19.82 -5.87
CA ASP A 85 2.43 20.99 -6.16
C ASP A 85 2.24 21.51 -7.61
N SER A 86 1.81 20.63 -8.53
CA SER A 86 1.41 21.02 -9.89
C SER A 86 0.06 21.77 -9.96
N GLY A 87 -0.57 22.04 -8.82
CA GLY A 87 -1.83 22.75 -8.69
C GLY A 87 -3.08 21.90 -8.96
N LYS A 88 -2.92 20.57 -9.10
CA LYS A 88 -4.04 19.65 -9.30
C LYS A 88 -4.51 19.06 -7.96
N PRO A 89 -5.82 18.91 -7.74
CA PRO A 89 -6.32 18.16 -6.59
C PRO A 89 -5.86 16.70 -6.62
N VAL A 90 -5.34 16.19 -5.51
CA VAL A 90 -4.86 14.82 -5.38
C VAL A 90 -5.63 14.08 -4.29
N VAL A 91 -6.09 12.87 -4.61
CA VAL A 91 -6.74 11.97 -3.65
C VAL A 91 -5.87 10.75 -3.44
N VAL A 92 -5.42 10.55 -2.21
CA VAL A 92 -4.75 9.33 -1.76
C VAL A 92 -5.80 8.36 -1.24
N VAL A 93 -5.89 7.16 -1.81
CA VAL A 93 -6.84 6.12 -1.38
C VAL A 93 -6.10 5.10 -0.54
N GLY A 94 -6.49 4.95 0.73
CA GLY A 94 -5.84 4.02 1.65
C GLY A 94 -6.58 3.93 2.98
N THR A 95 -6.27 2.92 3.78
CA THR A 95 -6.86 2.75 5.13
C THR A 95 -5.89 3.04 6.26
N ASP A 96 -4.61 3.24 5.93
CA ASP A 96 -3.53 3.44 6.88
C ASP A 96 -3.54 4.85 7.46
N THR A 97 -3.49 4.96 8.79
CA THR A 97 -3.42 6.26 9.46
C THR A 97 -2.05 6.91 9.34
N ASP A 98 -0.98 6.14 9.17
CA ASP A 98 0.38 6.66 9.08
C ASP A 98 0.56 7.50 7.81
N ILE A 99 -0.07 7.07 6.70
CA ILE A 99 -0.17 7.86 5.46
C ILE A 99 -0.85 9.21 5.73
N LEU A 100 -1.98 9.24 6.45
CA LEU A 100 -2.69 10.50 6.77
C LEU A 100 -1.80 11.45 7.57
N VAL A 101 -1.14 10.92 8.60
CA VAL A 101 -0.23 11.69 9.46
C VAL A 101 0.92 12.25 8.64
N MET A 102 1.53 11.44 7.76
CA MET A 102 2.61 11.88 6.87
C MET A 102 2.17 12.94 5.87
N LEU A 103 0.94 12.86 5.34
CA LEU A 103 0.37 13.89 4.46
C LEU A 103 0.16 15.21 5.21
N VAL A 104 -0.45 15.16 6.41
CA VAL A 104 -0.67 16.35 7.25
C VAL A 104 0.65 17.01 7.65
N ALA A 105 1.67 16.22 7.96
CA ALA A 105 2.98 16.74 8.38
C ALA A 105 3.77 17.40 7.24
N GLN A 106 3.56 17.00 5.98
CA GLN A 106 4.41 17.42 4.86
C GLN A 106 3.70 18.28 3.80
N ALA A 107 2.36 18.24 3.73
CA ALA A 107 1.62 19.09 2.79
C ALA A 107 1.74 20.57 3.18
N THR A 108 1.84 21.44 2.17
CA THR A 108 1.68 22.88 2.40
C THR A 108 0.21 23.26 2.38
N THR A 109 -0.17 24.36 3.03
CA THR A 109 -1.56 24.83 3.10
C THR A 109 -2.17 25.15 1.72
N ASN A 110 -1.33 25.43 0.72
CA ASN A 110 -1.74 25.72 -0.65
C ASN A 110 -2.04 24.47 -1.48
N MET A 111 -1.65 23.27 -1.02
CA MET A 111 -1.85 22.02 -1.76
C MET A 111 -3.26 21.46 -1.52
N ASP A 112 -3.97 21.11 -2.59
CA ASP A 112 -5.28 20.43 -2.52
C ASP A 112 -5.10 18.91 -2.43
N VAL A 113 -4.82 18.42 -1.23
CA VAL A 113 -4.60 16.99 -0.94
C VAL A 113 -5.71 16.45 -0.05
N TYR A 114 -6.19 15.26 -0.42
CA TYR A 114 -7.24 14.54 0.28
C TYR A 114 -6.82 13.09 0.52
N MET A 115 -7.33 12.50 1.60
CA MET A 115 -7.23 11.06 1.84
C MET A 115 -8.62 10.44 1.93
N LEU A 116 -8.88 9.47 1.04
CA LEU A 116 -10.11 8.68 1.04
C LEU A 116 -9.88 7.37 1.79
N CYS A 117 -10.46 7.28 2.99
CA CYS A 117 -10.48 6.08 3.81
C CYS A 117 -11.74 5.26 3.53
N ARG A 118 -11.61 4.18 2.77
CA ARG A 118 -12.68 3.20 2.53
C ARG A 118 -12.88 2.29 3.77
N LYS A 119 -13.43 2.88 4.84
CA LYS A 119 -14.01 2.16 5.98
C LYS A 119 -15.55 2.22 5.87
N ASN A 120 -16.27 1.63 6.83
CA ASN A 120 -17.73 1.77 6.96
C ASN A 120 -18.02 2.59 8.23
N PRO A 121 -18.38 3.88 8.13
CA PRO A 121 -18.61 4.67 6.91
C PRO A 121 -17.31 5.07 6.18
N THR A 122 -17.43 5.36 4.89
CA THR A 122 -16.30 5.88 4.10
C THR A 122 -16.07 7.34 4.45
N THR A 123 -14.83 7.69 4.76
CA THR A 123 -14.45 9.02 5.23
C THR A 123 -13.45 9.67 4.28
N LEU A 124 -13.71 10.91 3.91
CA LEU A 124 -12.78 11.74 3.15
C LEU A 124 -12.16 12.79 4.09
N TYR A 125 -10.86 12.74 4.26
CA TYR A 125 -10.09 13.72 5.01
C TYR A 125 -9.50 14.73 4.05
N ARG A 126 -9.80 16.01 4.24
CA ARG A 126 -9.07 17.08 3.58
C ARG A 126 -7.88 17.44 4.45
N VAL A 127 -6.67 17.32 3.91
CA VAL A 127 -5.44 17.42 4.69
C VAL A 127 -5.33 18.78 5.39
N ARG A 128 -5.64 19.87 4.68
CA ARG A 128 -5.57 21.23 5.23
C ARG A 128 -6.56 21.53 6.36
N ASP A 129 -7.67 20.81 6.46
CA ASP A 129 -8.64 21.04 7.54
C ASP A 129 -8.14 20.45 8.88
N ILE A 130 -7.07 19.64 8.83
CA ILE A 130 -6.42 19.01 9.99
C ILE A 130 -5.17 19.78 10.39
N GLN A 131 -4.59 20.57 9.48
CA GLN A 131 -3.44 21.42 9.74
C GLN A 131 -3.87 22.62 10.60
N LEU A 132 -3.19 22.84 11.73
CA LEU A 132 -3.42 23.96 12.64
C LEU A 132 -2.84 25.27 12.09
#